data_AF-A0A436ACB3-F1
#
_entry.id   AF-A0A436ACB3-F1
#
_cell.length_a   1.000
_cell.length_b   1.000
_cell.length_c   1.000
_cell.angle_alpha   90.00
_cell.angle_beta   90.00
_cell.angle_gamma   90.00
#
_symmetry.space_group_name_H-M   'P 1'
#
loop_
_entity.id
_entity.type
_entity.pdbx_description
1 polymer ?
#
loop_
_entity_poly.entity_id
_entity_poly.type
_entity_poly.pdbx_seq_one_letter_code
_entity_poly.pdbx_strand_id
1 'polypeptide(L)' 'MTKARITSAAPAENEPYDAAVFARKYGMSRKAAEVVLSANGPSRTACDAAARSFMEAVARRAKSSHKH' A
#
# COMPACT_ATOMS: atom_id res chain seq x y z
N MET A 1 -13.09 -20.72 -34.91
CA MET A 1 -14.16 -19.71 -34.85
C MET A 1 -14.14 -19.05 -33.47
N THR A 2 -14.29 -17.74 -33.50
CA THR A 2 -14.35 -16.74 -32.42
C THR A 2 -15.20 -17.11 -31.20
N LYS A 3 -14.73 -16.75 -30.00
CA LYS A 3 -15.55 -15.92 -29.09
C LYS A 3 -14.68 -15.13 -28.12
N ALA A 4 -14.37 -13.89 -28.53
CA ALA A 4 -13.99 -12.85 -27.59
C ALA A 4 -15.10 -12.70 -26.54
N ARG A 5 -14.75 -12.77 -25.26
CA ARG A 5 -15.61 -12.31 -24.17
C ARG A 5 -15.06 -10.98 -23.68
N ILE A 6 -15.76 -9.93 -24.05
CA ILE A 6 -15.56 -8.57 -23.58
C ILE A 6 -16.32 -8.42 -22.26
N THR A 7 -15.63 -7.84 -21.27
CA THR A 7 -16.09 -7.09 -20.09
C THR A 7 -16.94 -7.77 -19.01
N SER A 8 -16.29 -8.00 -17.87
CA SER A 8 -16.65 -7.28 -16.64
C SER A 8 -15.38 -7.13 -15.80
N ALA A 9 -14.75 -5.95 -15.88
CA ALA A 9 -13.68 -5.59 -14.96
C ALA A 9 -14.33 -5.40 -13.58
N ALA A 10 -14.38 -6.46 -12.78
CA ALA A 10 -14.50 -6.29 -11.35
C ALA A 10 -13.35 -5.34 -10.93
N PRO A 11 -13.61 -4.31 -10.10
CA PRO A 11 -12.55 -3.43 -9.65
C PRO A 11 -11.45 -4.30 -9.08
N ALA A 12 -10.23 -3.97 -9.48
CA ALA A 12 -9.02 -4.76 -9.34
C ALA A 12 -8.61 -4.96 -7.86
N GLU A 13 -9.43 -5.67 -7.10
CA GLU A 13 -9.20 -6.05 -5.71
C GLU A 13 -7.98 -7.00 -5.60
N ASN A 14 -7.64 -7.67 -6.71
CA ASN A 14 -6.48 -8.54 -6.84
C ASN A 14 -5.29 -7.89 -7.57
N GLU A 15 -5.38 -6.64 -8.03
CA GLU A 15 -4.18 -5.98 -8.57
C GLU A 15 -3.34 -5.39 -7.43
N PRO A 16 -2.02 -5.67 -7.43
CA PRO A 16 -1.09 -5.03 -6.50
C PRO A 16 -1.20 -3.52 -6.59
N TYR A 17 -1.12 -2.84 -5.44
CA TYR A 17 -0.98 -1.38 -5.45
C TYR A 17 0.25 -0.96 -6.24
N ASP A 18 0.10 0.10 -7.04
CA ASP A 18 1.25 0.84 -7.54
C ASP A 18 1.94 1.54 -6.34
N ALA A 19 3.26 1.32 -6.21
CA ALA A 19 4.03 1.82 -5.08
C ALA A 19 4.05 3.35 -5.00
N ALA A 20 4.03 4.06 -6.13
CA ALA A 20 4.02 5.53 -6.15
C ALA A 20 2.65 6.07 -5.72
N VAL A 21 1.56 5.46 -6.17
CA VAL A 21 0.19 5.81 -5.73
C VAL A 21 0.03 5.53 -4.23
N PHE A 22 0.51 4.38 -3.76
CA PHE A 22 0.45 3.99 -2.35
C PHE A 22 1.26 4.92 -1.45
N ALA A 23 2.49 5.26 -1.86
CA ALA A 23 3.34 6.21 -1.15
C ALA A 23 2.64 7.57 -0.97
N ARG A 24 2.03 8.09 -2.04
CA ARG A 24 1.29 9.36 -2.01
C ARG A 24 0.06 9.29 -1.12
N LYS A 25 -0.71 8.19 -1.16
CA LYS A 25 -1.92 7.99 -0.34
C LYS A 25 -1.62 8.08 1.15
N TYR A 26 -0.50 7.50 1.59
CA TYR A 26 -0.14 7.40 3.01
C TYR A 26 0.90 8.42 3.48
N GLY A 27 1.39 9.29 2.58
CA GLY A 27 2.42 10.28 2.93
C GLY A 27 3.74 9.63 3.34
N MET A 28 4.08 8.48 2.76
CA MET A 28 5.33 7.77 3.03
C MET A 28 6.28 7.84 1.83
N SER A 29 7.55 7.49 2.04
CA SER A 29 8.52 7.41 0.94
C SER A 29 8.21 6.23 0.01
N ARG A 30 8.62 6.32 -1.27
CA ARG A 30 8.43 5.22 -2.23
C ARG A 30 9.05 3.91 -1.74
N LYS A 31 10.22 3.99 -1.12
CA LYS A 31 10.91 2.82 -0.56
C LYS A 31 10.14 2.19 0.61
N ALA A 32 9.51 3.00 1.47
CA ALA A 32 8.64 2.48 2.52
C ALA A 32 7.40 1.80 1.94
N ALA A 33 6.80 2.39 0.89
CA ALA A 33 5.68 1.78 0.17
C ALA A 33 6.05 0.42 -0.43
N GLU A 34 7.17 0.33 -1.15
CA GLU A 34 7.66 -0.94 -1.72
C GLU A 34 7.81 -2.04 -0.66
N VAL A 35 8.36 -1.71 0.51
CA VAL A 35 8.50 -2.66 1.64
C VAL A 35 7.14 -3.10 2.18
N VAL A 36 6.22 -2.17 2.42
CA VAL A 36 4.88 -2.49 2.95
C VAL A 36 4.12 -3.39 1.97
N LEU A 37 4.17 -3.09 0.67
CA LEU A 37 3.50 -3.89 -0.36
C LEU A 37 4.13 -5.28 -0.48
N SER A 38 5.47 -5.36 -0.51
CA SER A 38 6.17 -6.65 -0.57
C SER A 38 5.91 -7.54 0.64
N ALA A 39 5.76 -6.96 1.84
CA ALA A 39 5.59 -7.71 3.07
C ALA A 39 4.17 -8.27 3.28
N ASN A 40 3.16 -7.62 2.69
CA ASN A 40 1.74 -7.96 2.91
C ASN A 40 1.09 -8.69 1.71
N GLY A 41 1.82 -8.79 0.59
CA GLY A 41 1.32 -9.43 -0.63
C GLY A 41 0.28 -8.58 -1.36
N PRO A 42 -0.42 -9.15 -2.36
CA PRO A 42 -1.31 -8.40 -3.25
C PRO A 42 -2.60 -7.90 -2.59
N SER A 43 -2.88 -8.30 -1.34
CA SER A 43 -4.10 -7.91 -0.64
C SER A 43 -4.09 -6.42 -0.30
N ARG A 44 -4.96 -5.65 -0.98
CA ARG A 44 -5.10 -4.21 -0.75
C ARG A 44 -5.52 -3.89 0.68
N THR A 45 -6.42 -4.69 1.27
CA THR A 45 -6.86 -4.52 2.65
C THR A 45 -5.72 -4.72 3.64
N ALA A 46 -4.88 -5.75 3.42
CA ALA A 46 -3.71 -5.99 4.27
C ALA A 46 -2.69 -4.85 4.15
N CYS A 47 -2.40 -4.40 2.92
CA CYS A 47 -1.51 -3.27 2.67
C CYS A 47 -2.00 -1.99 3.33
N ASP A 48 -3.30 -1.68 3.23
CA ASP A 48 -3.90 -0.47 3.80
C ASP A 48 -3.90 -0.49 5.34
N ALA A 49 -4.08 -1.66 5.96
CA ALA A 49 -3.92 -1.84 7.40
C ALA A 49 -2.46 -1.65 7.82
N ALA A 50 -1.53 -2.29 7.13
CA ALA A 50 -0.10 -2.21 7.41
C ALA A 50 0.44 -0.78 7.26
N ALA A 51 0.01 -0.03 6.24
CA ALA A 51 0.44 1.34 6.05
C ALA A 51 -0.01 2.28 7.17
N ARG A 52 -1.24 2.11 7.69
CA ARG A 52 -1.71 2.88 8.85
C ARG A 52 -0.84 2.62 10.08
N SER A 53 -0.63 1.36 10.41
CA SER A 53 0.24 0.99 11.55
C SER A 53 1.69 1.46 11.37
N PHE A 54 2.22 1.38 10.14
CA PHE A 54 3.56 1.87 9.82
C PHE A 54 3.67 3.38 10.07
N MET A 55 2.73 4.18 9.60
CA MET A 55 2.76 5.64 9.78
C MET A 55 2.56 6.04 11.24
N GLU A 56 1.72 5.34 11.98
CA GLU A 56 1.59 5.54 13.43
C GLU A 56 2.92 5.26 14.16
N ALA A 57 3.62 4.18 13.80
CA ALA A 57 4.92 3.86 14.36
C ALA A 57 5.99 4.92 14.01
N VAL A 58 6.00 5.39 12.76
CA VAL A 58 6.88 6.49 12.32
C VAL A 58 6.61 7.76 13.12
N ALA A 59 5.34 8.14 13.29
CA ALA A 59 4.95 9.32 14.06
C ALA A 59 5.34 9.20 15.54
N ARG A 60 5.16 8.02 16.14
CA ARG A 60 5.60 7.75 17.53
C ARG A 60 7.11 7.88 17.68
N ARG A 61 7.88 7.34 16.73
CA ARG A 61 9.34 7.45 16.72
C ARG A 61 9.82 8.90 16.58
N ALA A 62 9.19 9.68 15.69
CA ALA A 62 9.53 11.08 15.51
C ALA A 62 9.32 11.90 16.81
N LYS A 63 8.25 11.61 17.56
CA LYS A 63 7.98 12.24 18.86
C LYS A 63 8.97 11.82 19.95
N SER A 64 9.39 10.55 19.98
CA SER A 64 10.39 10.09 20.96
C SER A 64 11.78 10.64 20.68
N SER A 65 12.14 10.86 19.41
CA SER A 65 13.44 11.43 19.03
C SER A 65 13.57 12.93 19.33
N HIS A 66 12.48 13.63 19.65
CA HIS A 66 12.50 15.04 20.07
C HIS A 66 12.68 15.23 21.59
N LYS A 67 12.89 14.14 22.33
CA LYS A 67 13.05 14.12 23.80
C LYS A 67 14.50 13.88 24.26
N HIS A 68 15.49 14.25 23.45
CA HIS A 68 16.91 14.23 23.81
C HIS A 68 17.50 15.63 23.79
#